data_AF-A0A0F7KSE4-F1
#
_entry.id   AF-A0A0F7KSE4-F1
#
_cell.length_a   1.000
_cell.length_b   1.000
_cell.length_c   1.000
_cell.angle_alpha   90.00
_cell.angle_beta   90.00
_cell.angle_gamma   90.00
#
_symmetry.space_group_name_H-M   'P 1'
#
loop_
_entity.id
_entity.type
_entity.pdbx_description
1 polymer ?
#
loop_
_entity_poly.entity_id
_entity_poly.type
_entity_poly.pdbx_seq_one_letter_code
_entity_poly.pdbx_strand_id
1 'polypeptide(L)'
;MNGLLHQASCVAIGGRAVLIEGGPGSGKSSLALALIDRGAELVGDDGVTLASRMDRLHASPPPNIRGLLEVRNVGLIGMEAVSAPVALVICLDPAAPRFIETAEIVERTGMELPMIRLWPDSPVLHLRAEQALKIHGLP
;
A
#
# COMPACT_ATOMS: atom_id res chain seq x y z
N MET A 1 -8.28 -21.28 1.33
CA MET A 1 -7.07 -20.58 1.80
C MET A 1 -7.54 -19.40 2.63
N ASN A 2 -7.30 -19.42 3.95
CA ASN A 2 -7.66 -18.31 4.84
C ASN A 2 -6.66 -17.17 4.64
N GLY A 3 -7.13 -15.99 4.27
CA GLY A 3 -6.30 -14.80 4.25
C GLY A 3 -6.10 -14.25 5.67
N LEU A 4 -4.95 -13.64 5.93
CA LEU A 4 -4.61 -12.98 7.18
C LEU A 4 -4.95 -11.48 7.07
N LEU A 5 -5.58 -10.92 8.09
CA LEU A 5 -5.79 -9.47 8.17
C LEU A 5 -4.46 -8.78 8.52
N HIS A 6 -4.09 -7.79 7.72
CA HIS A 6 -2.88 -7.00 7.88
C HIS A 6 -3.23 -5.51 7.99
N GLN A 7 -2.67 -4.82 8.98
CA GLN A 7 -2.93 -3.40 9.20
C GLN A 7 -2.07 -2.57 8.24
N ALA A 8 -2.70 -2.07 7.18
CA ALA A 8 -2.09 -1.19 6.20
C ALA A 8 -3.19 -0.53 5.36
N SER A 9 -2.86 0.61 4.74
CA SER A 9 -3.63 1.07 3.58
C SER A 9 -3.06 0.39 2.33
N CYS A 10 -3.86 0.20 1.29
CA CYS A 10 -3.41 -0.44 0.06
C CYS A 10 -4.19 0.06 -1.15
N VAL A 11 -3.44 0.31 -2.22
CA VAL A 11 -3.99 0.68 -3.54
C VAL A 11 -3.37 -0.19 -4.62
N ALA A 12 -4.03 -0.34 -5.76
CA ALA A 12 -3.51 -0.98 -6.94
C ALA A 12 -3.21 0.07 -8.02
N ILE A 13 -2.00 0.03 -8.60
CA ILE A 13 -1.58 0.91 -9.68
C ILE A 13 -1.28 0.03 -10.90
N GLY A 14 -2.14 0.10 -11.92
CA GLY A 14 -2.02 -0.76 -13.10
C GLY A 14 -2.07 -2.25 -12.74
N GLY A 15 -2.99 -2.64 -11.85
CA GLY A 15 -3.16 -4.04 -11.41
C GLY A 15 -2.13 -4.54 -10.40
N ARG A 16 -1.23 -3.68 -9.89
CA ARG A 16 -0.19 -4.05 -8.92
C ARG A 16 -0.44 -3.40 -7.56
N ALA A 17 -0.64 -4.20 -6.53
CA ALA A 17 -0.92 -3.70 -5.18
C ALA A 17 0.34 -3.13 -4.51
N VAL A 18 0.17 -1.96 -3.89
CA VAL A 18 1.16 -1.29 -3.05
C VAL A 18 0.62 -1.30 -1.63
N LEU A 19 1.28 -2.01 -0.72
CA LEU A 19 1.00 -1.92 0.71
C LEU A 19 1.63 -0.64 1.26
N ILE A 20 0.86 0.16 1.99
CA ILE A 20 1.29 1.42 2.59
C ILE A 20 1.23 1.25 4.11
N GLU A 21 2.40 1.16 4.72
CA GLU A 21 2.62 0.91 6.13
C GLU A 21 3.26 2.14 6.80
N GLY A 22 3.31 2.13 8.13
CA GLY A 22 3.90 3.20 8.94
C GLY A 22 3.09 3.49 10.20
N GLY A 23 3.67 4.29 11.10
CA GLY A 23 3.05 4.62 12.39
C GLY A 23 1.67 5.30 12.28
N PRO A 24 0.88 5.33 13.37
CA PRO A 24 -0.35 6.11 13.42
C PRO A 24 -0.10 7.58 13.05
N GLY A 25 -0.96 8.15 12.20
CA GLY A 25 -0.81 9.54 11.74
C GLY A 25 0.30 9.80 10.71
N SER A 26 1.00 8.77 10.22
CA SER A 26 2.06 8.94 9.20
C SER A 26 1.57 9.35 7.80
N GLY A 27 0.25 9.38 7.58
CA GLY A 27 -0.34 9.76 6.29
C GLY A 27 -0.62 8.61 5.32
N LYS A 28 -0.75 7.36 5.79
CA LYS A 28 -1.05 6.19 4.94
C LYS A 28 -2.31 6.38 4.08
N SER A 29 -3.44 6.71 4.70
CA SER A 29 -4.72 6.96 4.01
C SER A 29 -4.64 8.20 3.10
N SER A 30 -3.90 9.24 3.51
CA SER A 30 -3.65 10.43 2.67
C SER A 30 -2.84 10.09 1.40
N LEU A 31 -1.82 9.22 1.52
CA LEU A 31 -1.07 8.73 0.37
C LEU A 31 -1.95 7.86 -0.54
N ALA A 32 -2.76 6.97 0.04
CA ALA A 32 -3.72 6.18 -0.72
C ALA A 32 -4.69 7.08 -1.52
N LEU A 33 -5.29 8.08 -0.87
CA LEU A 33 -6.17 9.05 -1.51
C LEU A 33 -5.47 9.81 -2.65
N ALA A 34 -4.23 10.28 -2.43
CA ALA A 34 -3.46 10.99 -3.45
C ALA A 34 -3.08 10.10 -4.65
N LEU A 35 -2.89 8.80 -4.44
CA LEU A 35 -2.68 7.84 -5.53
C LEU A 35 -3.98 7.53 -6.28
N ILE A 36 -5.10 7.45 -5.57
CA ILE A 36 -6.43 7.24 -6.16
C ILE A 36 -6.83 8.41 -7.07
N ASP A 37 -6.57 9.65 -6.65
CA ASP A 37 -6.74 10.85 -7.49
C ASP A 37 -5.98 10.76 -8.83
N ARG A 38 -4.90 9.96 -8.86
CA ARG A 38 -4.05 9.73 -10.03
C ARG A 38 -4.40 8.45 -10.80
N GLY A 39 -5.51 7.81 -10.47
CA GLY A 39 -6.02 6.61 -11.15
C GLY A 39 -5.62 5.29 -10.51
N ALA A 40 -5.08 5.29 -9.29
CA ALA A 40 -4.98 4.05 -8.52
C ALA A 40 -6.37 3.58 -8.04
N GLU A 41 -6.51 2.29 -7.82
CA GLU A 41 -7.75 1.68 -7.34
C GLU A 41 -7.60 1.30 -5.86
N LEU A 42 -8.63 1.50 -5.04
CA LEU A 42 -8.57 1.11 -3.64
C LEU A 42 -8.50 -0.41 -3.52
N VAL A 43 -7.60 -0.92 -2.67
CA VAL A 43 -7.64 -2.31 -2.20
C VAL A 43 -8.18 -2.35 -0.78
N GLY A 44 -7.75 -1.45 0.10
CA GLY A 44 -8.31 -1.31 1.44
C GLY A 44 -7.65 -0.17 2.22
N ASP A 45 -8.30 0.26 3.30
CA ASP A 45 -7.77 1.23 4.25
C ASP A 45 -7.91 0.69 5.67
N ASP A 46 -6.91 1.00 6.51
CA ASP A 46 -6.75 0.49 7.88
C ASP A 46 -6.80 -1.05 8.03
N GLY A 47 -6.69 -1.77 6.91
CA GLY A 47 -6.82 -3.21 6.88
C GLY A 47 -6.86 -3.75 5.46
N VAL A 48 -6.14 -4.84 5.22
CA VAL A 48 -6.24 -5.65 4.01
C VAL A 48 -6.13 -7.12 4.33
N THR A 49 -6.79 -7.96 3.54
CA THR A 49 -6.62 -9.41 3.63
C THR A 49 -5.49 -9.84 2.72
N LEU A 50 -4.45 -10.45 3.28
CA LEU A 50 -3.30 -11.00 2.58
C LEU A 50 -3.42 -12.52 2.45
N ALA A 51 -3.24 -13.05 1.24
CA ALA A 51 -3.24 -14.48 1.01
C ALA A 51 -2.24 -14.85 -0.09
N SER A 52 -1.47 -15.91 0.12
CA SER A 52 -0.62 -16.47 -0.95
C SER A 52 -1.50 -17.17 -2.00
N ARG A 53 -1.25 -16.87 -3.28
CA ARG A 53 -1.88 -17.50 -4.45
C ARG A 53 -0.85 -17.59 -5.57
N MET A 54 -0.63 -18.80 -6.11
CA MET A 54 0.25 -19.02 -7.29
C MET A 54 1.61 -18.31 -7.14
N ASP A 55 2.29 -18.53 -6.02
CA ASP A 55 3.61 -17.96 -5.69
C ASP A 55 3.66 -16.42 -5.63
N ARG A 56 2.52 -15.75 -5.45
CA ARG A 56 2.43 -14.32 -5.18
C ARG A 56 1.57 -14.05 -3.96
N LEU A 57 1.95 -13.02 -3.21
CA LEU A 57 1.05 -12.50 -2.19
C LEU A 57 -0.04 -11.67 -2.88
N HIS A 58 -1.31 -11.91 -2.58
CA HIS A 58 -2.42 -11.10 -3.04
C HIS A 58 -2.99 -10.29 -1.88
N ALA A 59 -3.22 -9.00 -2.13
CA ALA A 59 -4.01 -8.13 -1.27
C ALA A 59 -5.45 -8.07 -1.77
N SER A 60 -6.40 -8.10 -0.84
CA SER A 60 -7.82 -8.00 -1.10
C SER A 60 -8.49 -7.13 -0.04
N PRO A 61 -9.66 -6.55 -0.34
CA PRO A 61 -10.37 -5.72 0.62
C PRO A 61 -10.72 -6.52 1.88
N PRO A 62 -10.61 -5.89 3.07
CA PRO A 62 -10.98 -6.54 4.33
C PRO A 62 -12.49 -6.80 4.36
N PRO A 63 -12.95 -7.87 5.04
CA PRO A 63 -14.35 -8.31 4.95
C PRO A 63 -15.36 -7.30 5.50
N ASN A 64 -14.99 -6.54 6.55
CA ASN A 64 -15.94 -5.70 7.29
C ASN A 64 -15.97 -4.23 6.83
N ILE A 65 -14.91 -3.75 6.18
CA ILE A 65 -14.75 -2.33 5.80
C ILE A 65 -14.40 -2.19 4.30
N ARG A 66 -14.86 -3.16 3.49
CA ARG A 66 -14.65 -3.16 2.03
C ARG A 66 -15.12 -1.84 1.40
N GLY A 67 -14.26 -1.23 0.59
CA GLY A 67 -14.61 -0.05 -0.19
C GLY A 67 -14.72 1.24 0.63
N LEU A 68 -14.32 1.22 1.90
CA LEU A 68 -14.29 2.39 2.75
C LEU A 68 -12.87 2.94 2.85
N LEU A 69 -12.74 4.25 2.73
CA LEU A 69 -11.51 5.01 2.96
C LEU A 69 -11.80 6.11 3.99
N GLU A 70 -10.99 6.21 5.04
CA GLU A 70 -11.10 7.33 5.98
C GLU A 70 -10.34 8.55 5.43
N VAL A 71 -11.08 9.65 5.22
CA VAL A 71 -10.48 10.95 4.94
C VAL A 71 -10.53 11.77 6.23
N ARG A 72 -9.38 11.93 6.88
CA ARG A 72 -9.28 12.65 8.15
C ARG A 72 -9.87 14.07 8.03
N ASN A 73 -10.66 14.45 9.03
CA ASN A 73 -11.42 15.71 9.10
C ASN A 73 -12.57 15.84 8.08
N VAL A 74 -12.87 14.81 7.30
CA VAL A 74 -13.98 14.78 6.34
C VAL A 74 -14.96 13.65 6.68
N GLY A 75 -14.45 12.44 6.92
CA GLY A 75 -15.25 11.26 7.25
C GLY A 75 -14.91 10.05 6.38
N LEU A 76 -15.76 9.03 6.42
CA LEU A 76 -15.65 7.84 5.58
C LEU A 76 -16.24 8.12 4.19
N ILE A 77 -15.52 7.74 3.15
CA ILE A 77 -16.03 7.77 1.77
C ILE A 77 -16.08 6.35 1.20
N GLY A 78 -17.08 6.09 0.37
CA GLY A 78 -17.28 4.82 -0.32
C GLY A 78 -16.75 4.85 -1.74
N MET A 79 -16.07 3.79 -2.17
CA MET A 79 -15.62 3.58 -3.54
C MET A 79 -15.47 2.09 -3.86
N GLU A 80 -15.34 1.76 -5.15
CA GLU A 80 -15.06 0.39 -5.56
C GLU A 80 -13.69 -0.06 -5.05
N ALA A 81 -13.61 -1.32 -4.64
CA ALA A 81 -12.38 -1.92 -4.15
C ALA A 81 -12.02 -3.19 -4.92
N VAL A 82 -10.75 -3.31 -5.25
CA VAL A 82 -10.20 -4.38 -6.08
C VAL A 82 -9.26 -5.29 -5.29
N SER A 83 -8.94 -6.43 -5.87
CA SER A 83 -7.89 -7.33 -5.39
C SER A 83 -6.75 -7.35 -6.40
N ALA A 84 -5.51 -7.32 -5.93
CA ALA A 84 -4.33 -7.31 -6.80
C ALA A 84 -3.15 -8.04 -6.15
N PRO A 85 -2.23 -8.62 -6.94
CA PRO A 85 -0.97 -9.14 -6.42
C PRO A 85 -0.13 -8.00 -5.83
N VAL A 86 0.42 -8.22 -4.64
CA VAL A 86 1.33 -7.29 -3.98
C VAL A 86 2.62 -7.23 -4.77
N ALA A 87 3.00 -6.01 -5.13
CA ALA A 87 4.20 -5.72 -5.89
C ALA A 87 5.23 -4.93 -5.08
N LEU A 88 4.79 -4.15 -4.09
CA LEU A 88 5.67 -3.30 -3.30
C LEU A 88 5.09 -3.05 -1.91
N VAL A 89 5.97 -2.96 -0.92
CA VAL A 89 5.67 -2.38 0.39
C VAL A 89 6.30 -0.99 0.49
N ILE A 90 5.51 0.01 0.82
CA ILE A 90 6.00 1.35 1.17
C ILE A 90 5.82 1.53 2.66
N CYS A 91 6.92 1.84 3.36
CA CYS A 91 6.88 2.20 4.77
C CYS A 91 7.09 3.70 4.92
N LEU A 92 6.11 4.39 5.51
CA LEU A 92 6.20 5.81 5.84
C LEU A 92 6.99 5.99 7.13
N ASP A 93 8.21 6.52 7.01
CA ASP A 93 9.20 6.52 8.08
C ASP A 93 10.01 7.85 8.09
N PRO A 94 9.99 8.64 9.17
CA PRO A 94 10.86 9.79 9.33
C PRO A 94 12.37 9.46 9.30
N ALA A 95 12.76 8.21 9.52
CA ALA A 95 14.16 7.79 9.38
C ALA A 95 14.51 7.36 7.93
N ALA A 96 13.63 7.57 6.95
CA ALA A 96 13.87 7.12 5.58
C ALA A 96 15.19 7.70 5.00
N PRO A 97 16.07 6.84 4.44
CA PRO A 97 17.32 7.29 3.86
C PRO A 97 17.07 8.13 2.61
N ARG A 98 17.89 9.17 2.40
CA ARG A 98 17.80 10.03 1.21
C ARG A 98 18.13 9.29 -0.09
N PHE A 99 19.07 8.35 -0.03
CA PHE A 99 19.57 7.59 -1.17
C PHE A 99 19.57 6.10 -0.83
N ILE A 100 19.13 5.29 -1.79
CA ILE A 100 19.17 3.83 -1.75
C ILE A 100 19.64 3.32 -3.11
N GLU A 101 20.35 2.20 -3.12
CA GLU A 101 20.73 1.51 -4.37
C GLU A 101 19.73 0.41 -4.71
N THR A 102 19.27 -0.31 -3.69
CA THR A 102 18.30 -1.40 -3.81
C THR A 102 17.18 -1.26 -2.79
N ALA A 103 16.03 -1.87 -3.08
CA ALA A 103 14.96 -2.01 -2.10
C ALA A 103 15.39 -2.90 -0.94
N GLU A 104 14.87 -2.64 0.25
CA GLU A 104 14.89 -3.62 1.35
C GLU A 104 14.01 -4.81 0.97
N ILE A 105 14.24 -5.98 1.57
CA ILE A 105 13.33 -7.12 1.45
C ILE A 105 12.61 -7.30 2.76
N VAL A 106 11.30 -7.49 2.68
CA VAL A 106 10.45 -7.72 3.84
C VAL A 106 9.54 -8.92 3.61
N GLU A 107 9.36 -9.76 4.64
CA GLU A 107 8.44 -10.88 4.58
C GLU A 107 7.03 -10.46 5.00
N ARG A 108 6.01 -10.83 4.20
CA ARG A 108 4.60 -10.76 4.58
C ARG A 108 3.92 -12.09 4.26
N THR A 109 3.37 -12.74 5.27
CA THR A 109 2.64 -14.02 5.13
C THR A 109 3.47 -15.07 4.36
N GLY A 110 4.76 -15.19 4.68
CA GLY A 110 5.68 -16.13 4.05
C GLY A 110 6.14 -15.77 2.63
N MET A 111 5.87 -14.55 2.15
CA MET A 111 6.32 -14.06 0.85
C MET A 111 7.28 -12.88 1.02
N GLU A 112 8.44 -12.94 0.36
CA GLU A 112 9.39 -11.83 0.28
C GLU A 112 8.90 -10.78 -0.70
N LEU A 113 8.92 -9.51 -0.28
CA LEU A 113 8.48 -8.37 -1.06
C LEU A 113 9.54 -7.27 -1.02
N PRO A 114 9.73 -6.52 -2.12
CA PRO A 114 10.52 -5.31 -2.07
C PRO A 114 9.83 -4.28 -1.18
N MET A 115 10.63 -3.60 -0.35
CA MET A 115 10.19 -2.56 0.56
C MET A 115 11.01 -1.28 0.37
N ILE A 116 10.32 -0.15 0.34
CA ILE A 116 10.92 1.18 0.26
C ILE A 116 10.42 2.03 1.42
N ARG A 117 11.35 2.66 2.15
CA ARG A 117 11.01 3.67 3.14
C ARG A 117 10.90 5.04 2.47
N LEU A 118 9.81 5.74 2.73
CA LEU A 118 9.62 7.11 2.25
C LEU A 118 9.41 8.05 3.44
N TRP A 119 10.09 9.19 3.41
CA TRP A 119 9.86 10.29 4.35
C TRP A 119 8.42 10.83 4.16
N PRO A 120 7.57 10.81 5.19
CA PRO A 120 6.12 11.05 5.06
C PRO A 120 5.75 12.49 4.74
N ASP A 121 6.49 13.47 5.26
CA ASP A 121 6.15 14.89 5.10
C ASP A 121 6.72 15.44 3.78
N SER A 122 6.04 15.11 2.67
CA SER A 122 6.41 15.55 1.33
C SER A 122 5.19 15.81 0.44
N PRO A 123 5.10 16.97 -0.24
CA PRO A 123 3.96 17.29 -1.12
C PRO A 123 3.89 16.40 -2.38
N VAL A 124 4.96 15.67 -2.68
CA VAL A 124 5.11 14.82 -3.87
C VAL A 124 5.23 13.34 -3.52
N LEU A 125 4.78 12.94 -2.32
CA LEU A 125 4.94 11.58 -1.82
C LEU A 125 4.32 10.52 -2.76
N HIS A 126 3.17 10.82 -3.35
CA HIS A 126 2.50 9.96 -4.33
C HIS A 126 3.34 9.74 -5.59
N LEU A 127 4.03 10.77 -6.10
CA LEU A 127 4.95 10.63 -7.24
C LEU A 127 6.15 9.74 -6.89
N ARG A 128 6.66 9.85 -5.66
CA ARG A 128 7.74 8.98 -5.18
C ARG A 128 7.28 7.53 -5.06
N ALA A 129 6.06 7.31 -4.58
CA ALA A 129 5.46 5.98 -4.51
C ALA A 129 5.30 5.34 -5.91
N GLU A 130 4.83 6.11 -6.91
CA GLU A 130 4.75 5.65 -8.30
C GLU A 130 6.12 5.28 -8.87
N GLN A 131 7.15 6.12 -8.64
CA GLN A 131 8.51 5.82 -9.08
C GLN A 131 9.10 4.59 -8.36
N ALA A 132 8.85 4.45 -7.06
CA ALA A 132 9.26 3.28 -6.29
C ALA A 132 8.65 2.00 -6.87
N LEU A 133 7.35 2.00 -7.20
CA LEU A 133 6.69 0.86 -7.83
C LEU A 133 7.26 0.58 -9.22
N LYS A 134 7.60 1.61 -9.99
CA LYS A 134 8.18 1.45 -11.33
C LYS A 134 9.59 0.83 -11.30
N ILE A 135 10.42 1.24 -10.34
CA ILE A 135 11.83 0.86 -10.27
C ILE A 135 12.02 -0.45 -9.49
N HIS A 136 11.30 -0.62 -8.38
CA HIS A 136 11.55 -1.69 -7.40
C HIS A 136 10.40 -2.69 -7.28
N GLY A 137 9.21 -2.37 -7.83
CA GLY A 137 8.05 -3.23 -7.72
C GLY A 137 8.20 -4.53 -8.50
N LEU A 138 7.67 -5.62 -7.94
CA LEU A 138 7.47 -6.86 -8.68
C LEU A 138 6.53 -6.62 -9.88
N PRO A 139 6.63 -7.43 -10.94
CA PRO A 139 5.83 -7.27 -12.16
C PRO A 139 4.33 -7.37 -11.93
#